data_AF-A0A380K2V0-F1
#
_entry.id   AF-A0A380K2V0-F1
#
_cell.length_a   1.000
_cell.length_b   1.000
_cell.length_c   1.000
_cell.angle_alpha   90.00
_cell.angle_beta   90.00
_cell.angle_gamma   90.00
#
_symmetry.space_group_name_H-M   'P 1'
#
loop_
_entity.id
_entity.type
_entity.pdbx_description
1 polymer ?
#
loop_
_entity_poly.entity_id
_entity_poly.type
_entity_poly.pdbx_seq_one_letter_code
_entity_poly.pdbx_strand_id
1 'polypeptide(L)' 'MKNSATISNKDLVKLGYRQATANAIIHQARELLVSRGYSFYERKRLMVVPKSVVAEVLGMEL' A
#
# COMPACT_ATOMS: atom_id res chain seq x y z
N MET A 1 17.77 -7.68 -6.82
CA MET A 1 16.72 -6.99 -6.05
C MET A 1 15.56 -7.94 -5.84
N LYS A 2 15.11 -8.16 -4.59
CA LYS A 2 13.88 -8.96 -4.36
C LYS A 2 12.71 -8.16 -4.95
N ASN A 3 12.20 -8.62 -6.09
CA ASN A 3 11.02 -8.04 -6.71
C ASN A 3 9.78 -8.50 -5.93
N SER A 4 9.61 -7.95 -4.72
CA SER A 4 8.41 -8.18 -3.93
C SER A 4 7.26 -7.46 -4.62
N ALA A 5 6.30 -8.22 -5.14
CA ALA A 5 5.08 -7.69 -5.75
C ALA A 5 4.23 -6.87 -4.76
N THR A 6 4.57 -6.93 -3.47
CA THR A 6 3.93 -6.19 -2.39
C THR A 6 4.89 -5.22 -1.71
N ILE A 7 4.31 -4.20 -1.07
CA ILE A 7 4.99 -3.16 -0.31
C ILE A 7 4.27 -2.92 1.01
N SER A 8 5.03 -2.67 2.08
CA SER A 8 4.50 -2.34 3.39
C SER A 8 4.64 -0.86 3.73
N ASN A 9 3.95 -0.39 4.76
CA ASN A 9 4.18 0.96 5.30
C ASN A 9 5.65 1.19 5.71
N LYS A 10 6.33 0.17 6.23
CA LYS A 10 7.74 0.26 6.62
C LYS A 10 8.64 0.46 5.41
N ASP A 11 8.29 -0.13 4.27
CA ASP A 11 9.04 0.06 3.03
C ASP A 11 8.83 1.48 2.48
N LEU A 12 7.61 2.00 2.53
CA LEU A 12 7.34 3.41 2.20
C LEU A 12 8.12 4.37 3.11
N VAL A 13 8.24 4.06 4.41
CA VAL A 13 9.07 4.87 5.32
C VAL A 13 10.55 4.83 4.92
N LYS A 14 11.07 3.67 4.51
CA LYS A 14 12.44 3.56 3.98
C LYS A 14 12.65 4.34 2.68
N LEU A 15 11.60 4.53 1.89
CA LEU A 15 11.62 5.38 0.69
C LEU A 15 11.57 6.89 1.01
N GLY A 16 11.39 7.28 2.28
CA GLY A 16 11.41 8.67 2.72
C GLY A 16 10.03 9.26 3.05
N TYR A 17 8.95 8.49 2.93
CA TYR A 17 7.63 8.94 3.37
C TYR A 17 7.58 9.04 4.90
N ARG A 18 6.92 10.08 5.42
CA ARG A 18 6.62 10.17 6.86
C ARG A 18 5.72 8.99 7.27
N GLN A 19 5.86 8.51 8.50
CA GLN A 19 5.10 7.37 9.02
C GLN A 19 3.59 7.53 8.85
N ALA A 20 3.05 8.73 9.10
CA ALA A 20 1.62 9.02 8.92
C ALA A 20 1.21 8.93 7.45
N THR A 21 2.01 9.49 6.53
CA THR A 21 1.77 9.42 5.09
C THR A 21 1.84 7.98 4.57
N ALA A 22 2.84 7.21 4.99
CA ALA A 22 2.96 5.80 4.65
C ALA A 22 1.73 4.99 5.11
N ASN A 23 1.21 5.25 6.31
CA ASN A 23 0.00 4.60 6.80
C ASN A 23 -1.24 5.00 5.98
N ALA A 24 -1.38 6.28 5.64
CA ALA A 24 -2.48 6.78 4.82
C ALA A 24 -2.49 6.16 3.42
N ILE A 25 -1.31 6.04 2.78
CA ILE A 25 -1.15 5.40 1.47
C ILE A 25 -1.62 3.94 1.54
N ILE A 26 -1.17 3.17 2.54
CA ILE A 26 -1.59 1.77 2.71
C ILE A 26 -3.09 1.66 2.96
N HIS A 27 -3.68 2.60 3.71
CA HIS A 27 -5.12 2.64 3.94
C HIS A 27 -5.90 2.84 2.64
N GLN A 28 -5.55 3.86 1.86
CA GLN A 28 -6.19 4.16 0.58
C GLN A 28 -6.05 2.99 -0.41
N ALA A 29 -4.86 2.37 -0.49
CA ALA A 29 -4.65 1.20 -1.33
C ALA A 29 -5.53 0.01 -0.89
N ARG A 30 -5.75 -0.17 0.41
CA ARG A 30 -6.67 -1.20 0.92
C ARG A 30 -8.11 -0.89 0.59
N GLU A 31 -8.55 0.35 0.77
CA GLU A 31 -9.92 0.76 0.40
C GLU A 31 -10.20 0.52 -1.08
N LEU A 32 -9.22 0.83 -1.95
CA LEU A 32 -9.30 0.54 -3.38
C LEU A 32 -9.41 -0.97 -3.69
N LEU A 33 -8.70 -1.82 -2.94
CA LEU A 33 -8.82 -3.27 -3.10
C LEU A 33 -10.16 -3.79 -2.61
N VAL A 34 -10.66 -3.26 -1.49
CA VAL A 34 -11.98 -3.62 -0.97
C VAL A 34 -13.08 -3.20 -1.95
N SER A 35 -13.00 -2.00 -2.54
CA SER A 35 -13.98 -1.55 -3.54
C SER A 35 -13.97 -2.39 -4.82
N ARG A 36 -12.85 -3.06 -5.13
CA ARG A 36 -12.72 -4.05 -6.20
C ARG A 36 -13.19 -5.46 -5.84
N GLY A 37 -13.71 -5.67 -4.63
CA GLY A 37 -14.22 -6.96 -4.16
C GLY A 37 -13.21 -7.83 -3.41
N TYR A 38 -12.00 -7.34 -3.15
CA TYR A 38 -11.00 -8.08 -2.37
C TYR A 38 -11.19 -7.89 -0.86
N SER A 39 -12.21 -8.54 -0.30
CA SER A 39 -12.57 -8.46 1.14
C SER A 39 -11.45 -8.84 2.11
N PHE A 40 -10.44 -9.61 1.66
CA PHE A 40 -9.23 -9.89 2.43
C PHE A 40 -8.54 -8.62 2.98
N TYR A 41 -8.62 -7.50 2.23
CA TYR A 41 -7.99 -6.23 2.60
C TYR A 41 -8.80 -5.37 3.57
N GLU A 42 -9.97 -5.80 4.04
CA GLU A 42 -10.74 -5.10 5.08
C GLU A 42 -10.04 -5.11 6.46
N ARG A 43 -9.08 -6.03 6.64
CA ARG A 43 -8.33 -6.21 7.90
C ARG A 43 -7.52 -4.97 8.27
N LYS A 44 -7.99 -4.20 9.26
CA LYS A 44 -7.40 -2.91 9.70
C LYS A 44 -5.89 -2.95 10.02
N ARG A 45 -5.34 -4.09 10.43
CA ARG A 45 -3.92 -4.27 10.78
C ARG A 45 -3.06 -4.84 9.65
N LEU A 46 -3.63 -5.10 8.47
CA LEU A 46 -2.87 -5.53 7.30
C LEU A 46 -2.13 -4.30 6.74
N MET A 47 -0.81 -4.26 6.92
CA MET A 47 0.03 -3.12 6.52
C MET A 47 0.81 -3.37 5.24
N VAL A 48 0.35 -4.30 4.40
CA VAL A 48 1.00 -4.72 3.16
C VAL A 48 -0.04 -4.85 2.05
N VAL A 49 0.30 -4.33 0.87
CA VAL A 49 -0.55 -4.30 -0.33
C VAL A 49 0.30 -4.50 -1.59
N PRO A 50 -0.30 -4.83 -2.75
CA PRO A 50 0.42 -4.88 -4.02
C PRO A 50 1.03 -3.52 -4.39
N LYS A 51 2.26 -3.51 -4.91
CA LYS A 51 2.94 -2.29 -5.37
C LYS A 51 2.17 -1.56 -6.45
N SER A 52 1.58 -2.30 -7.40
CA SER A 52 0.79 -1.73 -8.50
C SER A 52 -0.39 -0.89 -8.01
N VAL A 53 -1.04 -1.31 -6.93
CA VAL A 53 -2.15 -0.56 -6.33
C VAL A 53 -1.64 0.70 -5.65
N VAL A 54 -0.46 0.65 -5.01
CA VAL A 54 0.14 1.85 -4.42
C VAL A 54 0.59 2.83 -5.50
N ALA A 55 1.16 2.34 -6.60
CA ALA A 55 1.53 3.17 -7.75
C ALA A 55 0.29 3.88 -8.33
N GLU A 56 -0.84 3.18 -8.41
CA GLU A 56 -2.12 3.76 -8.82
C GLU A 56 -2.60 4.87 -7.85
N VAL A 57 -2.53 4.63 -6.53
CA VAL A 57 -2.90 5.62 -5.51
C VAL A 57 -2.02 6.88 -5.58
N LEU A 58 -0.73 6.72 -5.89
CA LEU A 58 0.21 7.83 -5.98
C LEU A 58 0.22 8.51 -7.36
N GLY A 59 -0.31 7.85 -8.39
CA GLY A 59 -0.21 8.30 -9.78
C GLY A 59 1.22 8.25 -10.34
N MET A 60 2.09 7.39 -9.78
CA MET A 60 3.48 7.24 -10.22
C MET A 60 4.01 5.82 -9.97
N GLU A 61 5.02 5.41 -10.73
CA GLU A 61 5.74 4.14 -10.51
C GLU A 61 6.59 4.17 -9.23
N LEU A 62 6.73 3.00 -8.59
CA LEU A 62 7.40 2.80 -7.29
C LEU A 62 8.62 1.87 -7.36
#